data_AF-E6QW96-F1
#
_entry.id   AF-E6QW96-F1
#
_cell.length_a   1.000
_cell.length_b   1.000
_cell.length_c   1.000
_cell.angle_alpha   90.00
_cell.angle_beta   90.00
_cell.angle_gamma   90.00
#
_symmetry.space_group_name_H-M   'P 1'
#
loop_
_entity.id
_entity.type
_entity.pdbx_description
1 polymer ?
#
loop_
_entity_poly.entity_id
_entity_poly.type
_entity_poly.pdbx_seq_one_letter_code
_entity_poly.pdbx_strand_id
1 'polypeptide(L)'
;MTSDTALDTLKQTRKLRKTFASLTEIDFFPAEAHKQADAALRDLELAAARVLAPDEPHPVDGAISPLQLGDYQGRTWATRRRPWVDRLACAWLIRRFIDPQAQLLWLASPADCPVDALSFDFDGATFSHVGARVTFEVLLASFSLESPALRRLGTLVHYLDVGGVQPPETVGVESVLAGLREVILEDDQLLAAASSVFDGLFGAFEKKVTAP
;
A
#
# COMPACT_ATOMS: atom_id res chain seq x y z
N MET A 1 -7.09 -12.09 22.09
CA MET A 1 -6.41 -10.87 22.56
C MET A 1 -7.43 -9.74 22.54
N THR A 2 -7.45 -8.88 23.56
CA THR A 2 -8.21 -7.62 23.57
C THR A 2 -7.35 -6.50 22.95
N SER A 3 -7.96 -5.37 22.55
CA SER A 3 -7.25 -4.22 21.95
C SER A 3 -6.07 -3.74 22.82
N ASP A 4 -6.27 -3.60 24.14
CA ASP A 4 -5.18 -3.22 25.07
C ASP A 4 -4.03 -4.23 25.08
N THR A 5 -4.32 -5.53 25.14
CA THR A 5 -3.27 -6.56 25.05
C THR A 5 -2.58 -6.59 23.68
N ALA A 6 -3.25 -6.22 22.60
CA ALA A 6 -2.66 -6.17 21.27
C ALA A 6 -1.69 -4.98 21.12
N LEU A 7 -2.02 -3.83 21.72
CA LEU A 7 -1.18 -2.64 21.69
C LEU A 7 0.12 -2.85 22.49
N ASP A 8 0.01 -3.51 23.64
CA ASP A 8 1.20 -3.92 24.41
C ASP A 8 1.98 -5.04 23.71
N THR A 9 1.30 -5.96 23.03
CA THR A 9 1.96 -6.98 22.19
C THR A 9 2.74 -6.34 21.05
N LEU A 10 2.21 -5.32 20.35
CA LEU A 10 2.95 -4.59 19.31
C LEU A 10 4.18 -3.88 19.88
N LYS A 11 4.07 -3.21 21.03
CA LYS A 11 5.23 -2.56 21.67
C LYS A 11 6.32 -3.58 21.98
N GLN A 12 5.93 -4.73 22.51
CA GLN A 12 6.85 -5.80 22.86
C GLN A 12 7.47 -6.45 21.61
N THR A 13 6.68 -6.62 20.56
CA THR A 13 7.13 -7.16 19.27
C THR A 13 8.11 -6.21 18.57
N ARG A 14 7.86 -4.90 18.57
CA ARG A 14 8.82 -3.89 18.07
C ARG A 14 10.15 -3.93 18.83
N LYS A 15 10.11 -4.14 20.15
CA LYS A 15 11.32 -4.30 20.96
C LYS A 15 12.09 -5.56 20.56
N LEU A 16 11.39 -6.68 20.36
CA LEU A 16 11.99 -7.94 19.89
C LEU A 16 12.54 -7.82 18.47
N ARG A 17 11.85 -7.12 17.56
CA ARG A 17 12.29 -6.84 16.19
C ARG A 17 13.60 -6.04 16.16
N LYS A 18 13.70 -5.02 17.02
CA LYS A 18 14.93 -4.23 17.19
C LYS A 18 16.09 -5.10 17.72
N THR A 19 15.83 -5.93 18.72
CA THR A 19 16.84 -6.87 19.24
C THR A 19 17.25 -7.90 18.19
N PHE A 20 16.30 -8.46 17.45
CA PHE A 20 16.56 -9.39 16.36
C PHE A 20 17.43 -8.76 15.26
N ALA A 21 17.12 -7.54 14.83
CA ALA A 21 17.93 -6.81 13.85
C ALA A 21 19.37 -6.58 14.34
N SER A 22 19.56 -6.17 15.60
CA SER A 22 20.90 -6.00 16.16
C SER A 22 21.68 -7.31 16.26
N LEU A 23 21.01 -8.44 16.49
CA LEU A 23 21.65 -9.76 16.47
C LEU A 23 22.01 -10.19 15.05
N THR A 24 21.14 -9.90 14.07
CA THR A 24 21.40 -10.16 12.65
C THR A 24 22.63 -9.41 12.13
N GLU A 25 22.88 -8.18 12.59
CA GLU A 25 24.07 -7.39 12.18
C GLU A 25 25.39 -8.02 12.61
N ILE A 26 25.39 -8.79 13.69
CA ILE A 26 26.59 -9.44 14.25
C ILE A 26 26.61 -10.96 14.02
N ASP A 27 25.56 -11.52 13.42
CA ASP A 27 25.44 -12.93 13.09
C ASP A 27 25.97 -13.19 11.68
N PHE A 28 27.21 -13.67 11.62
CA PHE A 28 27.89 -14.02 10.37
C PHE A 28 27.45 -15.38 9.80
N PHE A 29 26.65 -16.18 10.53
CA PHE A 29 26.22 -17.51 10.14
C PHE A 29 24.73 -17.77 10.46
N PRO A 30 23.80 -17.15 9.70
CA PRO A 30 22.38 -17.32 9.95
C PRO A 30 21.95 -18.79 9.74
N ALA A 31 21.51 -19.42 10.83
CA ALA A 31 21.04 -20.81 10.88
C ALA A 31 19.51 -20.90 10.91
N GLU A 32 18.94 -22.11 10.97
CA GLU A 32 17.49 -22.33 11.03
C GLU A 32 16.78 -21.58 12.18
N ALA A 33 17.46 -21.37 13.31
CA ALA A 33 16.94 -20.57 14.41
C ALA A 33 16.66 -19.11 14.02
N HIS A 34 17.47 -18.54 13.13
CA HIS A 34 17.27 -17.18 12.60
C HIS A 34 15.97 -17.10 11.79
N LYS A 35 15.76 -18.07 10.89
CA LYS A 35 14.55 -18.14 10.06
C LYS A 35 13.29 -18.36 10.90
N GLN A 36 13.38 -19.24 11.90
CA GLN A 36 12.27 -19.50 12.83
C GLN A 36 11.92 -18.26 13.66
N ALA A 37 12.92 -17.53 14.15
CA ALA A 37 12.70 -16.31 14.91
C ALA A 37 12.09 -15.18 14.06
N ASP A 38 12.56 -15.00 12.82
CA ASP A 38 11.97 -14.03 11.89
C ASP A 38 10.51 -14.38 11.55
N ALA A 39 10.24 -15.65 11.24
CA ALA A 39 8.88 -16.13 10.97
C ALA A 39 7.95 -15.91 12.17
N ALA A 40 8.38 -16.30 13.37
CA ALA A 40 7.59 -16.14 14.59
C ALA A 40 7.33 -14.65 14.94
N LEU A 41 8.30 -13.76 14.67
CA LEU A 41 8.10 -12.32 14.86
C LEU A 41 7.07 -11.77 13.87
N ARG A 42 7.15 -12.14 12.60
CA ARG A 42 6.16 -11.73 11.58
C ARG A 42 4.76 -12.22 11.94
N ASP A 43 4.61 -13.47 12.37
CA ASP A 43 3.33 -14.03 12.77
C ASP A 43 2.71 -13.26 13.95
N LEU A 44 3.54 -12.84 14.92
CA LEU A 44 3.12 -12.05 16.06
C LEU A 44 2.73 -10.62 15.68
N GLU A 45 3.50 -9.97 14.79
CA GLU A 45 3.17 -8.66 14.22
C GLU A 45 1.81 -8.70 13.52
N LEU A 46 1.60 -9.71 12.67
CA LEU A 46 0.35 -9.92 11.93
C LEU A 46 -0.83 -10.24 12.86
N ALA A 47 -0.63 -11.00 13.93
CA ALA A 47 -1.68 -11.32 14.90
C ALA A 47 -2.08 -10.09 15.73
N ALA A 48 -1.13 -9.23 16.09
CA ALA A 48 -1.42 -8.02 16.85
C ALA A 48 -2.05 -6.92 15.97
N ALA A 49 -1.59 -6.77 14.72
CA ALA A 49 -2.21 -5.89 13.73
C ALA A 49 -3.68 -6.26 13.48
N ARG A 50 -3.98 -7.56 13.32
CA ARG A 50 -5.34 -8.11 13.19
C ARG A 50 -6.33 -7.70 14.28
N VAL A 51 -5.83 -7.48 15.50
CA VAL A 51 -6.68 -7.13 16.65
C VAL A 51 -6.86 -5.62 16.79
N LEU A 52 -5.92 -4.82 16.27
CA LEU A 52 -5.89 -3.36 16.41
C LEU A 52 -6.47 -2.62 15.21
N ALA A 53 -6.34 -3.19 14.01
CA ALA A 53 -6.86 -2.66 12.77
C ALA A 53 -7.67 -3.76 12.05
N PRO A 54 -8.87 -4.13 12.57
CA PRO A 54 -9.73 -5.13 11.94
C PRO A 54 -10.18 -4.73 10.53
N ASP A 55 -9.99 -3.46 10.17
CA ASP A 55 -10.39 -2.88 8.89
C ASP A 55 -9.22 -2.71 7.89
N GLU A 56 -7.98 -3.12 8.19
CA GLU A 56 -6.88 -3.06 7.19
C GLU A 56 -6.87 -4.30 6.28
N PRO A 57 -6.69 -4.15 4.94
CA PRO A 57 -6.70 -5.27 4.02
C PRO A 57 -5.57 -6.26 4.34
N HIS A 58 -5.93 -7.54 4.39
CA HIS A 58 -4.99 -8.63 4.56
C HIS A 58 -4.44 -9.07 3.21
N PRO A 59 -3.13 -9.41 3.14
CA PRO A 59 -2.58 -10.00 1.93
C PRO A 59 -3.22 -11.36 1.68
N VAL A 60 -3.75 -11.54 0.47
CA VAL A 60 -4.24 -12.83 0.00
C VAL A 60 -3.09 -13.64 -0.61
N ASP A 61 -3.05 -14.94 -0.32
CA ASP A 61 -2.12 -15.86 -1.01
C ASP A 61 -2.62 -16.10 -2.44
N GLY A 62 -1.78 -15.77 -3.44
CA GLY A 62 -2.17 -15.95 -4.84
C GLY A 62 -1.14 -15.44 -5.85
N ALA A 63 -1.23 -15.94 -7.08
CA ALA A 63 -0.50 -15.39 -8.22
C ALA A 63 -1.29 -14.22 -8.81
N ILE A 64 -0.60 -13.11 -9.12
CA ILE A 64 -1.21 -11.96 -9.78
C ILE A 64 -1.39 -12.31 -11.27
N SER A 65 -2.64 -12.31 -11.73
CA SER A 65 -2.96 -12.64 -13.12
C SER A 65 -2.83 -11.40 -14.02
N PRO A 66 -2.21 -11.51 -15.21
CA PRO A 66 -2.19 -10.41 -16.17
C PRO A 66 -3.59 -10.08 -16.69
N LEU A 67 -3.90 -8.79 -16.80
CA LEU A 67 -5.17 -8.23 -17.25
C LEU A 67 -4.94 -7.31 -18.46
N GLN A 68 -5.94 -7.22 -19.33
CA GLN A 68 -5.90 -6.34 -20.50
C GLN A 68 -6.53 -4.99 -20.18
N LEU A 69 -5.81 -3.90 -20.44
CA LEU A 69 -6.31 -2.53 -20.21
C LEU A 69 -7.68 -2.28 -20.88
N GLY A 70 -7.88 -2.81 -22.09
CA GLY A 70 -9.11 -2.61 -22.87
C GLY A 70 -10.39 -3.06 -22.17
N ASP A 71 -10.31 -4.04 -21.26
CA ASP A 71 -11.48 -4.59 -20.56
C ASP A 71 -11.93 -3.74 -19.36
N TYR A 72 -11.12 -2.74 -18.99
CA TYR A 72 -11.26 -1.97 -17.76
C TYR A 72 -11.57 -0.48 -18.00
N GLN A 73 -12.06 -0.11 -19.19
CA GLN A 73 -12.36 1.27 -19.55
C GLN A 73 -13.75 1.75 -19.10
N GLY A 74 -13.86 3.01 -18.67
CA GLY A 74 -15.11 3.66 -18.29
C GLY A 74 -15.82 2.99 -17.12
N ARG A 75 -15.07 2.37 -16.21
CA ARG A 75 -15.61 1.59 -15.09
C ARG A 75 -15.82 2.48 -13.87
N THR A 76 -16.68 2.02 -12.96
CA THR A 76 -16.73 2.52 -11.59
C THR A 76 -15.74 1.73 -10.75
N TRP A 77 -14.85 2.44 -10.05
CA TRP A 77 -13.88 1.86 -9.13
C TRP A 77 -14.17 2.35 -7.72
N ALA A 78 -14.20 1.43 -6.75
CA ALA A 78 -14.66 1.74 -5.40
C ALA A 78 -13.61 1.41 -4.34
N THR A 79 -13.42 2.31 -3.39
CA THR A 79 -12.60 2.07 -2.20
C THR A 79 -13.15 2.85 -1.02
N ARG A 80 -12.60 2.66 0.17
CA ARG A 80 -13.08 3.33 1.38
C ARG A 80 -12.75 4.82 1.36
N ARG A 81 -13.69 5.61 1.87
CA ARG A 81 -13.54 7.06 2.11
C ARG A 81 -12.40 7.36 3.07
N ARG A 82 -11.93 8.61 3.07
CA ARG A 82 -10.74 9.07 3.82
C ARG A 82 -9.48 8.27 3.48
N PRO A 83 -9.14 8.14 2.18
CA PRO A 83 -8.06 7.28 1.70
C PRO A 83 -6.71 7.68 2.28
N TRP A 84 -5.86 6.67 2.51
CA TRP A 84 -4.44 6.85 2.79
C TRP A 84 -3.60 6.61 1.53
N VAL A 85 -2.29 6.55 1.69
CA VAL A 85 -1.32 6.62 0.58
C VAL A 85 -1.55 5.55 -0.50
N ASP A 86 -1.78 4.28 -0.15
CA ASP A 86 -2.00 3.23 -1.16
C ASP A 86 -3.29 3.47 -1.96
N ARG A 87 -4.41 3.78 -1.30
CA ARG A 87 -5.68 4.13 -1.98
C ARG A 87 -5.56 5.34 -2.88
N LEU A 88 -4.89 6.40 -2.41
CA LEU A 88 -4.66 7.62 -3.20
C LEU A 88 -3.79 7.31 -4.43
N ALA A 89 -2.73 6.53 -4.25
CA ALA A 89 -1.84 6.14 -5.33
C ALA A 89 -2.54 5.22 -6.34
N CYS A 90 -3.36 4.27 -5.88
CA CYS A 90 -4.18 3.41 -6.73
C CYS A 90 -5.17 4.24 -7.56
N ALA A 91 -5.90 5.14 -6.92
CA ALA A 91 -6.86 6.02 -7.61
C ALA A 91 -6.17 6.91 -8.68
N TRP A 92 -4.99 7.44 -8.37
CA TRP A 92 -4.16 8.17 -9.33
C TRP A 92 -3.70 7.27 -10.50
N LEU A 93 -3.17 6.08 -10.20
CA LEU A 93 -2.70 5.12 -11.19
C LEU A 93 -3.83 4.70 -12.14
N ILE A 94 -5.00 4.41 -11.56
CA ILE A 94 -6.20 4.03 -12.30
C ILE A 94 -6.55 5.12 -13.30
N ARG A 95 -6.76 6.36 -12.84
CA ARG A 95 -7.13 7.48 -13.73
C ARG A 95 -6.07 7.85 -14.76
N ARG A 96 -4.79 7.57 -14.49
CA ARG A 96 -3.70 8.01 -15.35
C ARG A 96 -3.27 6.96 -16.38
N PHE A 97 -3.29 5.67 -16.03
CA PHE A 97 -2.70 4.61 -16.84
C PHE A 97 -3.65 3.46 -17.16
N ILE A 98 -4.69 3.23 -16.34
CA ILE A 98 -5.57 2.07 -16.48
C ILE A 98 -6.87 2.46 -17.17
N ASP A 99 -7.60 3.41 -16.60
CA ASP A 99 -8.93 3.84 -17.03
C ASP A 99 -9.06 5.37 -16.91
N PRO A 100 -8.74 6.12 -17.98
CA PRO A 100 -8.83 7.58 -17.99
C PRO A 100 -10.24 8.13 -17.75
N GLN A 101 -11.27 7.30 -17.90
CA GLN A 101 -12.68 7.67 -17.70
C GLN A 101 -13.24 7.11 -16.39
N ALA A 102 -12.39 6.59 -15.50
CA ALA A 102 -12.79 5.98 -14.26
C ALA A 102 -13.61 6.91 -13.37
N GLN A 103 -14.77 6.42 -12.93
CA GLN A 103 -15.56 7.02 -11.87
C GLN A 103 -15.10 6.42 -10.54
N LEU A 104 -14.70 7.26 -9.59
CA LEU A 104 -14.29 6.80 -8.27
C LEU A 104 -15.44 6.93 -7.28
N LEU A 105 -15.66 5.87 -6.50
CA LEU A 105 -16.67 5.80 -5.47
C LEU A 105 -16.00 5.62 -4.09
N TRP A 106 -16.24 6.57 -3.20
CA TRP A 106 -15.73 6.57 -1.82
C TRP A 106 -16.76 5.97 -0.87
N LEU A 107 -16.52 4.76 -0.40
CA LEU A 107 -17.45 3.97 0.40
C LEU A 107 -17.35 4.32 1.90
N ALA A 108 -18.49 4.35 2.59
CA ALA A 108 -18.50 4.44 4.05
C ALA A 108 -18.09 3.11 4.70
N SER A 109 -18.51 1.99 4.11
CA SER A 109 -18.15 0.63 4.50
C SER A 109 -17.87 -0.24 3.26
N PRO A 110 -16.97 -1.25 3.32
CA PRO A 110 -16.80 -2.24 2.25
C PRO A 110 -18.10 -2.90 1.78
N ALA A 111 -19.06 -3.09 2.69
CA ALA A 111 -20.36 -3.70 2.39
C ALA A 111 -21.25 -2.83 1.47
N ASP A 112 -20.93 -1.54 1.33
CA ASP A 112 -21.68 -0.61 0.47
C ASP A 112 -21.21 -0.68 -1.00
N CYS A 113 -20.22 -1.53 -1.32
CA CYS A 113 -19.66 -1.64 -2.67
C CYS A 113 -20.70 -2.23 -3.65
N PRO A 114 -21.03 -1.52 -4.75
CA PRO A 114 -21.85 -2.08 -5.81
C PRO A 114 -21.22 -3.33 -6.43
N VAL A 115 -22.06 -4.28 -6.85
CA VAL A 115 -21.61 -5.57 -7.42
C VAL A 115 -20.89 -5.40 -8.77
N ASP A 116 -21.20 -4.33 -9.50
CA ASP A 116 -20.62 -4.01 -10.81
C ASP A 116 -19.39 -3.08 -10.73
N ALA A 117 -19.09 -2.56 -9.54
CA ALA A 117 -17.91 -1.73 -9.29
C ALA A 117 -16.65 -2.59 -9.09
N LEU A 118 -15.53 -2.07 -9.58
CA LEU A 118 -14.21 -2.65 -9.35
C LEU A 118 -13.66 -2.15 -8.02
N SER A 119 -13.79 -2.98 -6.99
CA SER A 119 -13.31 -2.67 -5.65
C SER A 119 -11.79 -2.76 -5.53
N PHE A 120 -11.18 -1.87 -4.75
CA PHE A 120 -9.75 -1.95 -4.45
C PHE A 120 -9.38 -1.54 -3.01
N ASP A 121 -8.33 -2.16 -2.50
CA ASP A 121 -7.64 -1.84 -1.24
C ASP A 121 -8.53 -1.91 0.03
N PHE A 122 -9.24 -3.02 0.17
CA PHE A 122 -9.91 -3.48 1.38
C PHE A 122 -10.16 -5.00 1.30
N ASP A 123 -10.49 -5.63 2.42
CA ASP A 123 -10.73 -7.08 2.47
C ASP A 123 -11.89 -7.52 1.57
N GLY A 124 -11.64 -8.49 0.70
CA GLY A 124 -12.61 -8.96 -0.29
C GLY A 124 -12.78 -8.06 -1.51
N ALA A 125 -11.95 -7.02 -1.66
CA ALA A 125 -11.90 -6.21 -2.88
C ALA A 125 -11.40 -7.02 -4.08
N THR A 126 -11.77 -6.56 -5.29
CA THR A 126 -11.30 -7.13 -6.57
C THR A 126 -9.77 -7.05 -6.68
N PHE A 127 -9.21 -5.93 -6.22
CA PHE A 127 -7.77 -5.72 -6.08
C PHE A 127 -7.43 -5.46 -4.62
N SER A 128 -6.59 -6.28 -4.02
CA SER A 128 -6.12 -6.09 -2.64
C SER A 128 -4.64 -6.44 -2.56
N HIS A 129 -4.06 -6.39 -1.37
CA HIS A 129 -2.70 -6.82 -1.11
C HIS A 129 -2.52 -8.30 -1.48
N VAL A 130 -1.40 -8.64 -2.13
CA VAL A 130 -1.10 -10.03 -2.51
C VAL A 130 0.32 -10.37 -2.07
N GLY A 131 0.45 -11.32 -1.14
CA GLY A 131 1.72 -11.63 -0.50
C GLY A 131 2.33 -10.39 0.18
N ALA A 132 3.52 -9.97 -0.25
CA ALA A 132 4.18 -8.77 0.26
C ALA A 132 3.82 -7.49 -0.53
N ARG A 133 2.98 -7.56 -1.56
CA ARG A 133 2.69 -6.40 -2.42
C ARG A 133 1.47 -5.66 -1.94
N VAL A 134 1.59 -4.33 -1.81
CA VAL A 134 0.44 -3.43 -1.58
C VAL A 134 -0.44 -3.33 -2.83
N THR A 135 -1.66 -2.82 -2.72
CA THR A 135 -2.62 -2.81 -3.83
C THR A 135 -2.08 -2.07 -5.05
N PHE A 136 -1.33 -0.98 -4.86
CA PHE A 136 -0.68 -0.27 -5.96
C PHE A 136 0.28 -1.16 -6.76
N GLU A 137 1.12 -1.94 -6.09
CA GLU A 137 2.05 -2.87 -6.74
C GLU A 137 1.31 -4.03 -7.42
N VAL A 138 0.17 -4.45 -6.85
CA VAL A 138 -0.71 -5.45 -7.45
C VAL A 138 -1.32 -4.93 -8.75
N LEU A 139 -1.78 -3.68 -8.80
CA LEU A 139 -2.28 -3.06 -10.02
C LEU A 139 -1.19 -2.92 -11.09
N LEU A 140 0.02 -2.49 -10.69
CA LEU A 140 1.16 -2.43 -11.62
C LEU A 140 1.43 -3.79 -12.26
N ALA A 141 1.49 -4.85 -11.45
CA ALA A 141 1.73 -6.21 -11.92
C ALA A 141 0.56 -6.72 -12.79
N SER A 142 -0.69 -6.50 -12.36
CA SER A 142 -1.88 -6.97 -13.08
C SER A 142 -1.96 -6.37 -14.48
N PHE A 143 -1.69 -5.08 -14.63
CA PHE A 143 -1.77 -4.38 -15.92
C PHE A 143 -0.43 -4.28 -16.66
N SER A 144 0.60 -5.00 -16.20
CA SER A 144 1.94 -5.02 -16.83
C SER A 144 2.55 -3.61 -17.01
N LEU A 145 2.40 -2.76 -16.00
CA LEU A 145 2.92 -1.39 -15.98
C LEU A 145 4.35 -1.37 -15.40
N GLU A 146 5.35 -1.64 -16.25
CA GLU A 146 6.72 -1.96 -15.81
C GLU A 146 7.70 -0.77 -15.76
N SER A 147 7.22 0.47 -15.87
CA SER A 147 8.13 1.61 -15.98
C SER A 147 9.01 1.76 -14.72
N PRO A 148 10.32 2.10 -14.86
CA PRO A 148 11.20 2.28 -13.70
C PRO A 148 10.70 3.36 -12.72
N ALA A 149 10.06 4.41 -13.24
CA ALA A 149 9.46 5.47 -12.43
C ALA A 149 8.25 4.95 -11.62
N LEU A 150 7.38 4.14 -12.23
CA LEU A 150 6.26 3.50 -11.51
C LEU A 150 6.75 2.51 -10.46
N ARG A 151 7.79 1.73 -10.73
CA ARG A 151 8.38 0.83 -9.73
C ARG A 151 8.92 1.59 -8.52
N ARG A 152 9.59 2.73 -8.74
CA ARG A 152 10.08 3.58 -7.64
C ARG A 152 8.93 4.20 -6.84
N LEU A 153 7.87 4.65 -7.50
CA LEU A 153 6.64 5.04 -6.81
C LEU A 153 6.07 3.88 -5.99
N GLY A 154 6.06 2.66 -6.52
CA GLY A 154 5.62 1.46 -5.81
C GLY A 154 6.40 1.25 -4.51
N THR A 155 7.73 1.37 -4.53
CA THR A 155 8.56 1.26 -3.31
C THR A 155 8.23 2.35 -2.28
N LEU A 156 7.97 3.58 -2.73
CA LEU A 156 7.57 4.68 -1.86
C LEU A 156 6.18 4.43 -1.23
N VAL A 157 5.20 4.06 -2.04
CA VAL A 157 3.83 3.77 -1.57
C VAL A 157 3.84 2.60 -0.61
N HIS A 158 4.55 1.51 -0.94
CA HIS A 158 4.72 0.35 -0.09
C HIS A 158 5.26 0.73 1.28
N TYR A 159 6.36 1.50 1.33
CA TYR A 159 6.91 1.92 2.61
C TYR A 159 5.93 2.77 3.43
N LEU A 160 5.21 3.68 2.78
CA LEU A 160 4.27 4.57 3.47
C LEU A 160 3.00 3.86 3.96
N ASP A 161 2.65 2.73 3.35
CA ASP A 161 1.45 1.95 3.69
C ASP A 161 1.74 0.84 4.70
N VAL A 162 2.79 0.04 4.48
CA VAL A 162 3.10 -1.15 5.29
C VAL A 162 4.52 -1.16 5.91
N GLY A 163 5.36 -0.16 5.61
CA GLY A 163 6.72 -0.04 6.12
C GLY A 163 7.78 -0.79 5.29
N GLY A 164 8.98 -0.99 5.86
CA GLY A 164 10.07 -1.71 5.20
C GLY A 164 11.34 -0.87 5.02
N VAL A 165 12.01 -0.99 3.86
CA VAL A 165 13.21 -0.20 3.55
C VAL A 165 12.78 1.19 3.11
N GLN A 166 13.16 2.22 3.88
CA GLN A 166 12.73 3.61 3.66
C GLN A 166 13.41 4.27 2.45
N PRO A 167 12.66 4.72 1.43
CA PRO A 167 13.19 5.61 0.39
C PRO A 167 13.57 6.98 0.96
N PRO A 168 14.57 7.69 0.40
CA PRO A 168 15.02 8.97 0.93
C PRO A 168 13.97 10.08 0.83
N GLU A 169 13.08 10.03 -0.18
CA GLU A 169 11.98 10.98 -0.37
C GLU A 169 10.82 10.85 0.63
N THR A 170 10.76 9.75 1.39
CA THR A 170 9.60 9.36 2.20
C THR A 170 9.13 10.43 3.17
N VAL A 171 10.01 10.95 4.03
CA VAL A 171 9.64 11.85 5.13
C VAL A 171 8.92 13.10 4.61
N GLY A 172 9.39 13.64 3.48
CA GLY A 172 8.79 14.82 2.86
C GLY A 172 7.43 14.50 2.23
N VAL A 173 7.33 13.38 1.52
CA VAL A 173 6.07 12.96 0.87
C VAL A 173 5.00 12.62 1.92
N GLU A 174 5.36 11.88 2.96
CA GLU A 174 4.48 11.55 4.08
C GLU A 174 3.92 12.80 4.73
N SER A 175 4.78 13.77 5.06
CA SER A 175 4.38 15.03 5.69
C SER A 175 3.38 15.81 4.83
N VAL A 176 3.60 15.86 3.52
CA VAL A 176 2.69 16.53 2.57
C VAL A 176 1.36 15.79 2.48
N LEU A 177 1.35 14.47 2.27
CA LEU A 177 0.12 13.69 2.12
C LEU A 177 -0.70 13.66 3.43
N ALA A 178 -0.03 13.54 4.57
CA ALA A 178 -0.66 13.66 5.89
C ALA A 178 -1.34 15.02 6.05
N GLY A 179 -0.60 16.12 5.78
CA GLY A 179 -1.13 17.47 5.87
C GLY A 179 -2.33 17.70 4.94
N LEU A 180 -2.27 17.23 3.70
CA LEU A 180 -3.38 17.32 2.75
C LEU A 180 -4.62 16.59 3.26
N ARG A 181 -4.46 15.37 3.80
CA ARG A 181 -5.56 14.58 4.34
C ARG A 181 -6.21 15.26 5.56
N GLU A 182 -5.43 15.92 6.40
CA GLU A 182 -5.95 16.65 7.56
C GLU A 182 -6.76 17.89 7.16
N VAL A 183 -6.32 18.64 6.15
CA VAL A 183 -6.97 19.91 5.77
C VAL A 183 -8.06 19.77 4.72
N ILE A 184 -8.01 18.73 3.89
CA ILE A 184 -9.01 18.46 2.84
C ILE A 184 -9.91 17.30 3.29
N LEU A 185 -11.18 17.61 3.56
CA LEU A 185 -12.15 16.64 4.07
C LEU A 185 -12.91 15.90 2.96
N GLU A 186 -13.05 16.53 1.79
CA GLU A 186 -13.71 15.94 0.62
C GLU A 186 -12.72 15.08 -0.17
N ASP A 187 -13.03 13.79 -0.35
CA ASP A 187 -12.08 12.80 -0.86
C ASP A 187 -11.68 13.03 -2.34
N ASP A 188 -12.59 13.54 -3.17
CA ASP A 188 -12.25 13.91 -4.56
C ASP A 188 -11.27 15.07 -4.63
N GLN A 189 -11.41 16.06 -3.74
CA GLN A 189 -10.47 17.18 -3.65
C GLN A 189 -9.12 16.71 -3.09
N LEU A 190 -9.14 15.81 -2.11
CA LEU A 190 -7.94 15.21 -1.54
C LEU A 190 -7.17 14.43 -2.62
N LEU A 191 -7.89 13.61 -3.40
CA LEU A 191 -7.30 12.88 -4.52
C LEU A 191 -6.71 13.83 -5.57
N ALA A 192 -7.39 14.93 -5.93
CA ALA A 192 -6.87 15.88 -6.90
C ALA A 192 -5.54 16.51 -6.43
N ALA A 193 -5.46 16.89 -5.15
CA ALA A 193 -4.23 17.43 -4.56
C ALA A 193 -3.12 16.39 -4.49
N ALA A 194 -3.41 15.17 -4.00
CA ALA A 194 -2.45 14.07 -3.95
C ALA A 194 -1.97 13.64 -5.35
N SER A 195 -2.85 13.66 -6.35
CA SER A 195 -2.51 13.35 -7.75
C SER A 195 -1.46 14.30 -8.31
N SER A 196 -1.51 15.59 -7.93
CA SER A 196 -0.48 16.55 -8.33
C SER A 196 0.89 16.23 -7.70
N VAL A 197 0.91 15.70 -6.48
CA VAL A 197 2.14 15.22 -5.83
C VAL A 197 2.68 13.99 -6.55
N PHE A 198 1.82 13.01 -6.86
CA PHE A 198 2.23 11.80 -7.59
C PHE A 198 2.72 12.12 -9.01
N ASP A 199 2.07 13.05 -9.72
CA ASP A 199 2.54 13.53 -11.03
C ASP A 199 3.93 14.16 -10.95
N GLY A 200 4.16 14.99 -9.92
CA GLY A 200 5.48 15.60 -9.68
C GLY A 200 6.56 14.57 -9.38
N LEU A 201 6.26 13.58 -8.52
CA LEU A 201 7.17 12.48 -8.19
C LEU A 201 7.45 11.60 -9.41
N PHE A 202 6.41 11.24 -10.16
CA PHE A 202 6.53 10.45 -11.38
C PHE A 202 7.46 11.14 -12.39
N GLY A 203 7.20 12.41 -12.72
CA GLY A 203 8.04 13.17 -13.64
C GLY A 203 9.47 13.38 -13.14
N ALA A 204 9.69 13.51 -11.83
CA ALA A 204 11.03 13.58 -11.24
C ALA A 204 11.79 12.24 -11.36
N PHE A 205 11.09 11.11 -11.19
CA PHE A 205 11.67 9.78 -11.31
C PHE A 205 11.99 9.42 -12.77
N GLU A 206 11.15 9.81 -13.73
CA GLU A 206 11.44 9.65 -15.15
C GLU A 206 12.74 10.36 -15.55
N LYS A 207 12.93 11.62 -15.12
CA LYS A 207 14.14 12.40 -15.42
C LYS A 207 15.42 11.77 -14.88
N LYS A 208 15.37 11.17 -13.69
CA LYS A 208 16.53 10.50 -13.07
C LYS A 208 16.90 9.20 -13.77
N VAL A 209 15.95 8.53 -14.42
CA VAL A 209 16.20 7.33 -15.22
C VAL A 209 16.86 7.69 -16.57
N THR A 210 16.57 8.88 -17.10
CA THR A 210 17.12 9.38 -18.37
C THR A 210 18.43 10.19 -18.23
N ALA A 211 18.91 10.44 -17.01
CA ALA A 211 20.17 11.16 -16.80
C ALA A 211 21.37 10.20 -17.03
N PRO A 212 22.36 10.59 -17.86
CA PRO A 212 23.50 9.74 -18.21
C PRO A 212 24.46 9.48 -17.03
#